data_AF-R7UH78-F1
#
_entry.id   AF-R7UH78-F1
#
_cell.length_a   1.000
_cell.length_b   1.000
_cell.length_c   1.000
_cell.angle_alpha   90.00
_cell.angle_beta   90.00
_cell.angle_gamma   90.00
#
_symmetry.space_group_name_H-M   'P 1'
#
loop_
_entity.id
_entity.type
_entity.pdbx_description
1 polymer ?
#
loop_
_entity_poly.entity_id
_entity_poly.type
_entity_poly.pdbx_seq_one_letter_code
_entity_poly.pdbx_strand_id
1 'polypeptide(L)'
;MDLPLLSEINTMKKEDLKNTLLDLIDYVKNAKKNDSVMLQILEEVKKGSNEREGLKEEMTQLKSNNEVLLKELADVKSHLSALHLHQQPTMENDSSPLPFFADAVKKSVHTALQEDKARCDVIISKVEEKGKDESFAADLCSKISYDTKPIGVMRLGRKKEDTHHHRLLKLSFSTNFEARAFRSRFEEARKDKPNDLSEFRVRSEFRVRPGRNREDQAAFRKSAIVANTLNKEAKHEGDMCSYSVRDNGSIWKFEKQADGKWVHISDWKLEKSGNDGR
;
A
#
# COMPACT_ATOMS: atom_id res chain seq x y z
N MET A 1 48.19 -9.47 -58.97
CA MET A 1 46.77 -9.18 -59.30
C MET A 1 46.63 -7.68 -59.24
N ASP A 2 46.08 -7.04 -60.27
CA ASP A 2 45.84 -5.60 -60.25
C ASP A 2 44.59 -5.34 -59.40
N LEU A 3 44.77 -4.65 -58.28
CA LEU A 3 43.69 -4.36 -57.34
C LEU A 3 42.94 -3.10 -57.80
N PRO A 4 41.59 -3.12 -57.84
CA PRO A 4 40.81 -1.93 -58.18
C PRO A 4 41.04 -0.83 -57.16
N LEU A 5 41.01 0.42 -57.64
CA LEU A 5 41.17 1.59 -56.78
C LEU A 5 39.95 1.77 -55.87
N LEU A 6 40.14 2.43 -54.72
CA LEU A 6 39.07 2.62 -53.72
C LEU A 6 37.84 3.36 -54.31
N SER A 7 38.06 4.26 -55.26
CA SER A 7 37.01 4.97 -56.01
C SER A 7 36.18 4.03 -56.89
N GLU A 8 36.80 2.98 -57.43
CA GLU A 8 36.14 1.99 -58.28
C GLU A 8 35.31 1.05 -57.42
N ILE A 9 35.86 0.58 -56.28
CA ILE A 9 35.19 -0.28 -55.30
C ILE A 9 33.85 0.31 -54.82
N ASN A 10 33.83 1.61 -54.51
CA ASN A 10 32.63 2.29 -54.03
C ASN A 10 31.50 2.40 -55.07
N THR A 11 31.81 2.18 -56.35
CA THR A 11 30.85 2.25 -57.45
C THR A 11 30.45 0.88 -58.01
N MET A 12 31.07 -0.21 -57.53
CA MET A 12 30.80 -1.56 -58.03
C MET A 12 29.43 -2.06 -57.60
N LYS A 13 28.80 -2.84 -58.49
CA LYS A 13 27.60 -3.60 -58.12
C LYS A 13 27.99 -4.71 -57.16
N LYS A 14 27.05 -5.06 -56.27
CA LYS A 14 27.26 -6.04 -55.19
C LYS A 14 27.83 -7.38 -55.68
N GLU A 15 27.39 -7.86 -56.84
CA GLU A 15 27.84 -9.16 -57.37
C GLU A 15 29.26 -9.10 -57.94
N ASP A 16 29.62 -7.97 -58.57
CA ASP A 16 30.98 -7.74 -59.08
C ASP A 16 31.97 -7.61 -57.92
N LEU A 17 31.59 -6.87 -56.87
CA LEU A 17 32.36 -6.76 -55.63
C LEU A 17 32.58 -8.12 -54.95
N LYS A 18 31.55 -8.97 -54.96
CA LYS A 18 31.63 -10.32 -54.40
C LYS A 18 32.60 -11.21 -55.19
N ASN A 19 32.59 -11.14 -56.52
CA ASN A 19 33.50 -11.91 -57.36
C ASN A 19 34.95 -11.43 -57.18
N THR A 20 35.20 -10.12 -57.14
CA THR A 20 36.53 -9.57 -56.87
C THR A 20 37.07 -9.99 -55.49
N LEU A 21 36.21 -10.06 -54.47
CA LEU A 21 36.59 -10.55 -53.15
C LEU A 21 36.94 -12.04 -53.15
N LEU A 22 36.20 -12.86 -53.91
CA LEU A 22 36.49 -14.29 -54.05
C LEU A 22 37.83 -14.54 -54.75
N ASP A 23 38.11 -13.80 -55.83
CA ASP A 23 39.38 -13.86 -56.55
C ASP A 23 40.54 -13.46 -55.62
N LEU A 24 40.37 -12.40 -54.81
CA LEU A 24 41.34 -11.99 -53.80
C LEU A 24 41.65 -13.11 -52.79
N ILE A 25 40.60 -13.77 -52.30
CA ILE A 25 40.72 -14.86 -51.33
C ILE A 25 41.49 -16.03 -51.94
N ASP A 26 41.26 -16.35 -53.21
CA ASP A 26 41.96 -17.44 -53.90
C ASP A 26 43.43 -17.09 -54.22
N TYR A 27 43.71 -15.84 -54.60
CA TYR A 27 45.07 -15.33 -54.74
C TYR A 27 45.85 -15.35 -53.43
N VAL A 28 45.20 -14.97 -52.32
CA VAL A 28 45.81 -14.96 -50.98
C VAL A 28 46.09 -16.37 -50.46
N LYS A 29 45.21 -17.35 -50.72
CA LYS A 29 45.46 -18.76 -50.36
C LYS A 29 46.69 -19.35 -51.03
N ASN A 30 47.06 -18.83 -52.20
CA ASN A 30 48.16 -19.33 -53.03
C ASN A 30 49.46 -18.52 -52.88
N ALA A 31 49.46 -17.38 -52.19
CA ALA A 31 50.63 -16.53 -51.99
C ALA A 31 51.45 -16.98 -50.76
N LYS A 32 52.72 -17.35 -50.95
CA LYS A 32 53.67 -17.62 -49.85
C LYS A 32 54.41 -16.33 -49.47
N LYS A 33 54.15 -15.84 -48.26
CA LYS A 33 54.82 -14.72 -47.56
C LYS A 33 54.25 -13.32 -47.85
N ASN A 34 53.19 -12.95 -47.11
CA ASN A 34 53.11 -11.70 -46.31
C ASN A 34 51.83 -11.73 -45.46
N ASP A 35 51.73 -12.75 -44.61
CA ASP A 35 50.42 -13.30 -44.21
C ASP A 35 49.79 -12.61 -42.98
N SER A 36 50.52 -11.80 -42.20
CA SER A 36 50.01 -11.35 -40.90
C SER A 36 48.89 -10.30 -40.99
N VAL A 37 49.03 -9.28 -41.82
CA VAL A 37 48.06 -8.16 -41.90
C VAL A 37 46.81 -8.59 -42.67
N MET A 38 46.98 -9.40 -43.72
CA MET A 38 45.87 -9.89 -44.53
C MET A 38 45.03 -10.94 -43.79
N LEU A 39 45.65 -11.81 -42.99
CA LEU A 39 44.90 -12.73 -42.13
C LEU A 39 44.10 -11.99 -41.05
N GLN A 40 44.65 -10.92 -40.46
CA GLN A 40 43.92 -10.06 -39.52
C GLN A 40 42.70 -9.39 -40.16
N ILE A 41 42.83 -8.89 -41.40
CA ILE A 41 41.69 -8.30 -42.13
C ILE A 41 40.61 -9.35 -42.39
N LEU A 42 40.98 -10.56 -42.80
CA LEU A 42 40.02 -11.66 -43.01
C LEU A 42 39.31 -12.06 -41.72
N GLU A 43 40.01 -12.06 -40.60
CA GLU A 43 39.44 -12.39 -39.29
C GLU A 43 38.44 -11.33 -38.82
N GLU A 44 38.76 -10.05 -38.96
CA GLU A 44 37.84 -8.94 -38.62
C GLU A 44 36.62 -8.90 -39.56
N VAL A 45 36.79 -9.16 -40.86
CA VAL A 45 35.66 -9.28 -41.80
C VAL A 45 34.76 -10.46 -41.43
N LYS A 46 35.34 -11.60 -41.03
CA LYS A 46 34.57 -12.76 -40.57
C LYS A 46 33.81 -12.47 -39.28
N LYS A 47 34.44 -11.79 -38.33
CA LYS A 47 33.82 -11.36 -37.08
C LYS A 47 32.64 -10.41 -37.34
N GLY A 48 32.83 -9.39 -38.17
CA GLY A 48 31.75 -8.47 -38.56
C GLY A 48 30.61 -9.16 -39.31
N SER A 49 30.90 -10.20 -40.10
CA SER A 49 29.86 -11.00 -40.75
C SER A 49 28.99 -11.74 -39.73
N ASN A 50 29.59 -12.36 -38.71
CA ASN A 50 28.87 -13.09 -37.67
C ASN A 50 28.02 -12.14 -36.80
N GLU A 51 28.57 -10.98 -36.42
CA GLU A 51 27.82 -9.96 -35.66
C GLU A 51 26.61 -9.44 -36.44
N ARG A 52 26.78 -9.24 -37.76
CA ARG A 52 25.68 -8.83 -38.65
C ARG A 52 24.58 -9.88 -38.76
N GLU A 53 24.94 -11.16 -38.75
CA GLU A 53 23.98 -12.26 -38.76
C GLU A 53 23.18 -12.30 -37.46
N GLY A 54 23.84 -12.19 -36.31
CA GLY A 54 23.18 -12.10 -35.00
C GLY A 54 22.22 -10.92 -34.88
N LEU A 55 22.63 -9.72 -35.32
CA LEU A 55 21.76 -8.54 -35.35
C LEU A 55 20.55 -8.73 -36.27
N LYS A 56 20.70 -9.49 -37.36
CA LYS A 56 19.59 -9.79 -38.27
C LYS A 56 18.57 -10.72 -37.63
N GLU A 57 19.03 -11.72 -36.88
CA GLU A 57 18.17 -12.63 -36.11
C GLU A 57 17.41 -11.88 -35.01
N GLU A 58 18.09 -11.02 -34.24
CA GLU A 58 17.46 -10.17 -33.23
C GLU A 58 16.41 -9.24 -33.84
N MET A 59 16.70 -8.63 -34.99
CA MET A 59 15.75 -7.77 -35.71
C MET A 59 14.51 -8.55 -36.16
N THR A 60 14.67 -9.79 -36.61
CA THR A 60 13.51 -10.64 -36.95
C THR A 60 12.69 -11.02 -35.72
N GLN A 61 13.34 -11.32 -34.59
CA GLN A 61 12.66 -11.63 -33.34
C GLN A 61 11.88 -10.43 -32.80
N LEU A 62 12.48 -9.24 -32.81
CA LEU A 62 11.83 -7.99 -32.39
C LEU A 62 10.61 -7.65 -33.26
N LYS A 63 10.70 -7.87 -34.58
CA LYS A 63 9.55 -7.70 -35.48
C LYS A 63 8.41 -8.64 -35.11
N SER A 64 8.70 -9.92 -34.86
CA SER A 64 7.69 -10.89 -34.43
C SER A 64 7.05 -10.49 -33.11
N ASN A 65 7.83 -10.05 -32.11
CA ASN A 65 7.30 -9.59 -30.84
C ASN A 65 6.39 -8.35 -31.00
N ASN A 66 6.78 -7.40 -31.86
CA ASN A 66 5.95 -6.23 -32.14
C ASN A 66 4.63 -6.57 -32.82
N GLU A 67 4.60 -7.56 -33.72
CA GLU A 67 3.36 -8.06 -34.33
C GLU A 67 2.41 -8.66 -33.28
N VAL A 68 2.94 -9.42 -32.32
CA VAL A 68 2.16 -9.96 -31.19
C VAL A 68 1.58 -8.84 -30.33
N LEU A 69 2.39 -7.86 -29.94
CA LEU A 69 1.94 -6.72 -29.13
C LEU A 69 0.87 -5.89 -29.84
N LEU A 70 1.00 -5.68 -31.16
CA LEU A 70 -0.03 -4.98 -31.94
C LEU A 70 -1.35 -5.75 -31.95
N LYS A 71 -1.30 -7.08 -32.00
CA LYS A 71 -2.50 -7.93 -31.93
C LYS A 71 -3.17 -7.85 -30.55
N GLU A 72 -2.41 -7.95 -29.47
CA GLU A 72 -2.95 -7.83 -28.10
C GLU A 72 -3.56 -6.45 -27.85
N LEU A 73 -2.92 -5.38 -28.34
CA LEU A 73 -3.48 -4.03 -28.27
C LEU A 73 -4.80 -3.90 -29.02
N ALA A 74 -4.92 -4.55 -30.19
CA ALA A 74 -6.17 -4.57 -30.94
C ALA A 74 -7.28 -5.32 -30.17
N ASP A 75 -6.95 -6.44 -29.53
CA ASP A 75 -7.90 -7.21 -28.71
C ASP A 75 -8.35 -6.42 -27.48
N VAL A 76 -7.43 -5.78 -26.75
CA VAL A 76 -7.78 -4.93 -25.59
C VAL A 76 -8.67 -3.77 -26.01
N LYS A 77 -8.36 -3.13 -27.15
CA LYS A 77 -9.17 -2.03 -27.70
C LYS A 77 -10.58 -2.51 -28.08
N SER A 78 -10.70 -3.72 -28.63
CA SER A 78 -11.99 -4.34 -28.94
C SER A 78 -12.82 -4.58 -27.68
N HIS A 79 -12.23 -5.17 -26.64
CA HIS A 79 -12.90 -5.41 -25.36
C HIS A 79 -13.37 -4.11 -24.69
N LEU A 80 -12.53 -3.07 -24.68
CA LEU A 80 -12.90 -1.75 -24.18
C LEU A 80 -14.08 -1.15 -24.94
N SER A 81 -14.10 -1.29 -26.27
CA SER A 81 -15.21 -0.79 -27.09
C SER A 81 -16.51 -1.56 -26.84
N ALA A 82 -16.44 -2.88 -26.65
CA ALA A 82 -17.60 -3.73 -26.32
C ALA A 82 -18.17 -3.41 -24.93
N LEU A 83 -17.31 -3.12 -23.95
CA LEU A 83 -17.72 -2.62 -22.63
C LEU A 83 -18.39 -1.25 -22.71
N HIS A 84 -17.89 -0.36 -23.58
CA HIS A 84 -18.49 0.96 -23.79
C HIS A 84 -19.88 0.87 -24.46
N LEU A 85 -20.09 -0.11 -25.33
CA LEU A 85 -21.39 -0.35 -25.97
C LEU A 85 -22.46 -0.88 -24.99
N HIS A 86 -22.05 -1.65 -23.97
CA HIS A 86 -22.93 -2.09 -22.87
C HIS A 86 -23.25 -1.00 -21.83
N GLN A 87 -22.64 0.20 -21.94
CA GLN A 87 -22.94 1.35 -21.09
C GLN A 87 -23.81 2.41 -21.79
N GLN A 88 -24.30 2.16 -23.01
CA GLN A 88 -25.22 3.07 -23.65
C GLN A 88 -26.58 3.01 -22.93
N PRO A 89 -27.08 4.13 -22.36
CA PRO A 89 -28.24 4.09 -21.48
C PRO A 89 -29.50 3.84 -22.31
N THR A 90 -30.21 2.76 -22.00
CA THR A 90 -31.65 2.68 -22.25
C THR A 90 -32.26 3.86 -21.50
N MET A 91 -32.84 4.80 -22.24
CA MET A 91 -33.52 5.95 -21.65
C MET A 91 -34.73 5.46 -20.86
N GLU A 92 -34.58 5.33 -19.55
CA GLU A 92 -35.68 5.46 -18.60
C GLU A 92 -35.30 6.53 -17.57
N ASN A 93 -36.26 7.44 -17.38
CA ASN A 93 -36.20 8.58 -16.48
C ASN A 93 -35.87 8.14 -15.05
N ASP A 94 -34.70 8.54 -14.55
CA ASP A 94 -34.61 9.23 -13.27
C ASP A 94 -33.24 9.91 -13.16
N SER A 95 -33.22 11.20 -13.45
CA SER A 95 -32.02 12.03 -13.52
C SER A 95 -31.44 12.28 -12.13
N SER A 96 -30.53 11.39 -11.69
CA SER A 96 -29.41 11.80 -10.85
C SER A 96 -28.19 12.02 -11.76
N PRO A 97 -27.54 13.20 -11.75
CA PRO A 97 -26.37 13.41 -12.60
C PRO A 97 -25.27 12.42 -12.22
N LEU A 98 -24.81 11.64 -13.20
CA LEU A 98 -23.69 10.72 -13.05
C LEU A 98 -22.49 11.49 -12.48
N PRO A 99 -21.88 11.04 -11.36
CA PRO A 99 -20.77 11.76 -10.76
C PRO A 99 -19.61 11.81 -11.76
N PHE A 100 -19.24 13.02 -12.17
CA PHE A 100 -18.11 13.26 -13.06
C PHE A 100 -16.82 12.72 -12.42
N PHE A 101 -15.86 12.23 -13.21
CA PHE A 101 -14.62 11.65 -12.68
C PHE A 101 -13.91 12.58 -11.67
N ALA A 102 -13.91 13.89 -11.92
CA ALA A 102 -13.34 14.85 -10.99
C ALA A 102 -14.11 14.92 -9.66
N ASP A 103 -15.42 14.69 -9.65
CA ASP A 103 -16.21 14.64 -8.42
C ASP A 103 -15.94 13.36 -7.62
N ALA A 104 -15.72 12.23 -8.30
CA ALA A 104 -15.27 11.00 -7.65
C ALA A 104 -13.89 11.17 -7.00
N VAL A 105 -12.93 11.79 -7.72
CA VAL A 105 -11.59 12.10 -7.20
C VAL A 105 -11.67 13.08 -6.03
N LYS A 106 -12.41 14.19 -6.18
CA LYS A 106 -12.61 15.18 -5.10
C LYS A 106 -13.21 14.55 -3.85
N LYS A 107 -14.26 13.74 -4.01
CA LYS A 107 -14.89 13.00 -2.89
C LYS A 107 -13.88 12.06 -2.24
N SER A 108 -13.13 11.30 -3.02
CA SER A 108 -12.12 10.37 -2.50
C SER A 108 -11.03 11.09 -1.70
N VAL A 109 -10.44 12.17 -2.25
CA VAL A 109 -9.42 12.98 -1.57
C VAL A 109 -10.00 13.62 -0.31
N HIS A 110 -11.20 14.18 -0.38
CA HIS A 110 -11.84 14.79 0.79
C HIS A 110 -12.10 13.74 1.89
N THR A 111 -12.57 12.55 1.54
CA THR A 111 -12.74 11.43 2.48
C THR A 111 -11.40 11.03 3.11
N ALA A 112 -10.35 10.84 2.30
CA ALA A 112 -9.02 10.49 2.80
C ALA A 112 -8.46 11.56 3.76
N LEU A 113 -8.66 12.85 3.47
CA LEU A 113 -8.24 13.94 4.35
C LEU A 113 -9.05 13.97 5.67
N GLN A 114 -10.36 13.71 5.63
CA GLN A 114 -11.19 13.63 6.83
C GLN A 114 -10.81 12.42 7.69
N GLU A 115 -10.52 11.27 7.07
CA GLU A 115 -10.01 10.08 7.73
C GLU A 115 -8.67 10.35 8.41
N ASP A 116 -7.73 10.98 7.71
CA ASP A 116 -6.41 11.28 8.28
C ASP A 116 -6.54 12.27 9.45
N LYS A 117 -7.35 13.32 9.29
CA LYS A 117 -7.63 14.30 10.35
C LYS A 117 -8.18 13.66 11.63
N ALA A 118 -9.11 12.70 11.50
CA ALA A 118 -9.64 11.99 12.65
C ALA A 118 -8.58 11.10 13.34
N ARG A 119 -7.59 10.60 12.59
CA ARG A 119 -6.50 9.77 13.10
C ARG A 119 -5.37 10.59 13.74
N CYS A 120 -5.26 11.89 13.43
CA CYS A 120 -4.43 12.85 14.16
C CYS A 120 -4.89 13.09 15.61
N ASP A 121 -6.08 12.60 15.98
CA ASP A 121 -6.60 12.74 17.33
C ASP A 121 -6.29 11.50 18.20
N VAL A 122 -6.08 11.75 19.49
CA VAL A 122 -5.94 10.75 20.54
C VAL A 122 -7.01 10.99 21.59
N ILE A 123 -7.73 9.92 21.95
CA ILE A 123 -8.82 9.94 22.91
C ILE A 123 -8.38 9.26 24.21
N ILE A 124 -8.46 9.98 25.31
CA ILE A 124 -8.12 9.52 26.65
C ILE A 124 -9.40 9.47 27.49
N SER A 125 -9.74 8.27 27.98
CA SER A 125 -10.88 8.09 28.87
C SER A 125 -10.49 8.20 30.35
N LYS A 126 -11.44 8.61 31.19
CA LYS A 126 -11.34 8.67 32.66
C LYS A 126 -10.36 9.70 33.24
N VAL A 127 -10.05 10.75 32.49
CA VAL A 127 -9.32 11.91 33.01
C VAL A 127 -10.24 12.75 33.89
N GLU A 128 -9.85 12.98 35.15
CA GLU A 128 -10.61 13.83 36.07
C GLU A 128 -10.81 15.25 35.49
N GLU A 129 -12.01 15.81 35.63
CA GLU A 129 -12.33 17.16 35.15
C GLU A 129 -12.09 18.20 36.25
N LYS A 130 -10.82 18.55 36.47
CA LYS A 130 -10.41 19.56 37.46
C LYS A 130 -10.05 20.92 36.84
N GLY A 131 -10.38 21.14 35.56
CA GLY A 131 -10.06 22.39 34.85
C GLY A 131 -8.55 22.59 34.62
N LYS A 132 -7.81 21.47 34.47
CA LYS A 132 -6.35 21.42 34.34
C LYS A 132 -5.94 20.49 33.20
N ASP A 133 -6.68 20.53 32.11
CA ASP A 133 -6.57 19.54 31.03
C ASP A 133 -5.28 19.76 30.22
N GLU A 134 -4.90 21.01 30.01
CA GLU A 134 -3.67 21.39 29.32
C GLU A 134 -2.42 21.01 30.12
N SER A 135 -2.43 21.27 31.44
CA SER A 135 -1.32 20.86 32.30
C SER A 135 -1.25 19.33 32.41
N PHE A 136 -2.40 18.66 32.54
CA PHE A 136 -2.46 17.20 32.48
C PHE A 136 -1.84 16.65 31.19
N ALA A 137 -2.17 17.25 30.02
CA ALA A 137 -1.63 16.82 28.74
C ALA A 137 -0.11 17.05 28.66
N ALA A 138 0.37 18.20 29.13
CA ALA A 138 1.80 18.52 29.17
C ALA A 138 2.59 17.57 30.09
N ASP A 139 2.06 17.34 31.30
CA ASP A 139 2.64 16.42 32.27
C ASP A 139 2.68 14.99 31.72
N LEU A 140 1.61 14.56 31.04
CA LEU A 140 1.54 13.25 30.42
C LEU A 140 2.60 13.09 29.31
N CYS A 141 2.72 14.07 28.40
CA CYS A 141 3.77 14.09 27.37
C CYS A 141 5.17 13.99 27.98
N SER A 142 5.44 14.76 29.06
CA SER A 142 6.71 14.70 29.77
C SER A 142 6.98 13.33 30.39
N LYS A 143 5.99 12.74 31.08
CA LYS A 143 6.16 11.43 31.73
C LYS A 143 6.43 10.30 30.75
N ILE A 144 5.84 10.34 29.54
CA ILE A 144 6.11 9.35 28.50
C ILE A 144 7.33 9.71 27.63
N SER A 145 8.09 10.74 28.00
CA SER A 145 9.26 11.23 27.25
C SER A 145 8.95 11.50 25.78
N TYR A 146 7.83 12.19 25.53
CA TYR A 146 7.38 12.55 24.19
C TYR A 146 7.40 14.07 23.99
N ASP A 147 8.33 14.53 23.16
CA ASP A 147 8.66 15.95 23.00
C ASP A 147 7.61 16.73 22.19
N THR A 148 6.89 16.05 21.30
CA THR A 148 5.87 16.70 20.47
C THR A 148 4.63 17.03 21.30
N LYS A 149 4.33 18.33 21.40
CA LYS A 149 3.14 18.82 22.11
C LYS A 149 1.88 18.68 21.24
N PRO A 150 0.73 18.31 21.82
CA PRO A 150 -0.53 18.38 21.10
C PRO A 150 -0.86 19.82 20.73
N ILE A 151 -1.39 20.02 19.52
CA ILE A 151 -1.86 21.33 19.01
C ILE A 151 -3.23 21.72 19.57
N GLY A 152 -3.94 20.78 20.20
CA GLY A 152 -5.24 21.05 20.80
C GLY A 152 -5.55 20.05 21.91
N VAL A 153 -6.18 20.56 22.97
CA VAL A 153 -6.65 19.78 24.12
C VAL A 153 -8.10 20.17 24.38
N MET A 154 -9.04 19.23 24.36
CA MET A 154 -10.45 19.54 24.59
C MET A 154 -11.25 18.37 25.15
N ARG A 155 -12.34 18.68 25.86
CA ARG A 155 -13.30 17.68 26.34
C ARG A 155 -14.38 17.39 25.31
N LEU A 156 -14.68 16.12 25.11
CA LEU A 156 -15.72 15.67 24.20
C LEU A 156 -17.05 15.47 24.95
N GLY A 157 -18.12 16.05 24.39
CA GLY A 157 -19.47 15.91 24.91
C GLY A 157 -19.87 17.00 25.91
N ARG A 158 -21.14 16.97 26.29
CA ARG A 158 -21.73 17.92 27.25
C ARG A 158 -21.44 17.45 28.67
N LYS A 159 -21.05 18.38 29.55
CA LYS A 159 -20.91 18.11 30.99
C LYS A 159 -22.31 17.81 31.54
N LYS A 160 -22.46 16.70 32.26
CA LYS A 160 -23.67 16.37 33.01
C LYS A 160 -23.32 16.48 34.49
N GLU A 161 -24.09 17.26 35.24
CA GLU A 161 -23.82 17.52 36.66
C GLU A 161 -24.00 16.26 37.54
N ASP A 162 -24.88 15.34 37.13
CA ASP A 162 -25.27 14.17 37.94
C ASP A 162 -24.52 12.86 37.65
N THR A 163 -23.47 12.88 36.82
CA THR A 163 -22.74 11.65 36.50
C THR A 163 -21.32 11.69 37.02
N HIS A 164 -20.92 10.64 37.76
CA HIS A 164 -19.52 10.32 38.10
C HIS A 164 -18.67 9.96 36.86
N HIS A 165 -19.14 10.26 35.65
CA HIS A 165 -18.49 9.93 34.39
C HIS A 165 -17.81 11.17 33.83
N HIS A 166 -16.48 11.15 33.87
CA HIS A 166 -15.67 12.18 33.23
C HIS A 166 -15.80 12.10 31.71
N ARG A 167 -15.94 13.25 31.05
CA ARG A 167 -15.88 13.37 29.60
C ARG A 167 -14.54 12.89 29.08
N LEU A 168 -14.56 12.36 27.86
CA LEU A 168 -13.34 11.97 27.17
C LEU A 168 -12.50 13.21 26.90
N LEU A 169 -11.20 13.10 27.15
CA LEU A 169 -10.22 14.11 26.76
C LEU A 169 -9.71 13.77 25.36
N LYS A 170 -9.72 14.75 24.46
CA LYS A 170 -9.17 14.66 23.12
C LYS A 170 -7.89 15.50 23.06
N LEU A 171 -6.81 14.86 22.62
CA LEU A 171 -5.57 15.52 22.22
C LEU A 171 -5.50 15.49 20.69
N SER A 172 -5.20 16.62 20.07
CA SER A 172 -4.99 16.72 18.62
C SER A 172 -3.52 16.94 18.33
N PHE A 173 -2.99 16.23 17.33
CA PHE A 173 -1.64 16.40 16.81
C PHE A 173 -1.69 16.96 15.39
N SER A 174 -0.56 17.47 14.90
CA SER A 174 -0.48 18.01 13.53
C SER A 174 -0.59 16.90 12.50
N THR A 175 -0.07 15.71 12.84
CA THR A 175 -0.08 14.54 11.96
C THR A 175 -0.55 13.27 12.67
N ASN A 176 -1.06 12.33 11.88
CA ASN A 176 -1.41 10.99 12.34
C ASN A 176 -0.16 10.22 12.83
N PHE A 177 1.01 10.49 12.24
CA PHE A 177 2.27 9.92 12.70
C PHE A 177 2.58 10.31 14.15
N GLU A 178 2.45 11.59 14.49
CA GLU A 178 2.64 12.08 15.85
C GLU A 178 1.64 11.46 16.82
N ALA A 179 0.35 11.44 16.46
CA ALA A 179 -0.69 10.79 17.27
C ALA A 179 -0.39 9.30 17.50
N ARG A 180 0.12 8.59 16.49
CA ARG A 180 0.53 7.19 16.61
C ARG A 180 1.77 7.02 17.49
N ALA A 181 2.79 7.87 17.31
CA ALA A 181 4.01 7.84 18.10
C ALA A 181 3.71 8.09 19.59
N PHE A 182 2.87 9.08 19.90
CA PHE A 182 2.37 9.32 21.25
C PHE A 182 1.74 8.06 21.86
N ARG A 183 0.82 7.40 21.14
CA ARG A 183 0.18 6.16 21.63
C ARG A 183 1.18 5.03 21.85
N SER A 184 2.18 4.88 20.98
CA SER A 184 3.23 3.87 21.13
C SER A 184 4.06 4.13 22.39
N ARG A 185 4.54 5.37 22.57
CA ARG A 185 5.31 5.79 23.75
C ARG A 185 4.52 5.62 25.04
N PHE A 186 3.23 5.93 25.02
CA PHE A 186 2.35 5.69 26.15
C PHE A 186 2.27 4.19 26.51
N GLU A 187 2.12 3.32 25.51
CA GLU A 187 2.06 1.86 25.72
C GLU A 187 3.40 1.26 26.19
N GLU A 188 4.53 1.78 25.70
CA GLU A 188 5.88 1.45 26.17
C GLU A 188 6.06 1.86 27.64
N ALA A 189 5.81 3.13 27.97
CA ALA A 189 5.91 3.64 29.32
C ALA A 189 5.00 2.88 30.30
N ARG A 190 3.82 2.45 29.83
CA ARG A 190 2.89 1.62 30.61
C ARG A 190 3.45 0.23 30.94
N LYS A 191 4.26 -0.37 30.06
CA LYS A 191 4.85 -1.70 30.27
C LYS A 191 6.11 -1.63 31.13
N ASP A 192 6.96 -0.64 30.90
CA ASP A 192 8.29 -0.54 31.54
C ASP A 192 8.21 -0.02 32.97
N LYS A 193 7.21 0.83 33.26
CA LYS A 193 7.11 1.58 34.52
C LYS A 193 5.70 1.53 35.13
N PRO A 194 5.22 0.35 35.54
CA PRO A 194 3.86 0.22 36.07
C PRO A 194 3.62 1.04 37.36
N ASN A 195 4.66 1.29 38.16
CA ASN A 195 4.57 2.06 39.41
C ASN A 195 4.84 3.57 39.25
N ASP A 196 5.59 4.01 38.24
CA ASP A 196 5.95 5.43 38.05
C ASP A 196 4.76 6.25 37.49
N LEU A 197 3.85 5.55 36.81
CA LEU A 197 2.56 6.08 36.38
C LEU A 197 1.47 5.97 37.48
N SER A 198 1.77 5.41 38.65
CA SER A 198 0.79 5.25 39.74
C SER A 198 0.29 6.58 40.31
N GLU A 199 1.10 7.64 40.19
CA GLU A 199 0.76 9.01 40.60
C GLU A 199 -0.36 9.61 39.74
N PHE A 200 -0.47 9.16 38.48
CA PHE A 200 -1.62 9.40 37.60
C PHE A 200 -2.76 8.42 37.84
N ARG A 201 -2.91 7.76 39.00
CA ARG A 201 -3.87 6.63 39.16
C ARG A 201 -3.90 5.70 37.94
N VAL A 202 -2.73 5.35 37.37
CA VAL A 202 -2.64 4.39 36.25
C VAL A 202 -2.79 2.95 36.77
N ARG A 203 -3.73 2.75 37.69
CA ARG A 203 -4.35 1.45 37.92
C ARG A 203 -5.34 1.30 36.78
N SER A 204 -5.04 0.47 35.78
CA SER A 204 -6.04 -0.27 34.99
C SER A 204 -7.22 0.49 34.30
N GLU A 205 -7.28 1.82 34.33
CA GLU A 205 -8.50 2.57 34.06
C GLU A 205 -8.36 3.57 32.90
N PHE A 206 -7.23 4.27 32.78
CA PHE A 206 -6.96 5.15 31.65
C PHE A 206 -6.77 4.35 30.37
N ARG A 207 -7.56 4.66 29.35
CA ARG A 207 -7.39 4.08 28.01
C ARG A 207 -7.11 5.19 27.03
N VAL A 208 -5.97 5.08 26.36
CA VAL A 208 -5.56 5.93 25.25
C VAL A 208 -5.91 5.18 23.96
N ARG A 209 -6.67 5.82 23.07
CA ARG A 209 -7.19 5.22 21.84
C ARG A 209 -7.06 6.19 20.67
N PRO A 210 -7.01 5.72 19.43
CA PRO A 210 -7.16 6.61 18.27
C PRO A 210 -8.51 7.32 18.26
N GLY A 211 -8.50 8.55 17.77
CA GLY A 211 -9.70 9.21 17.27
C GLY A 211 -10.33 8.42 16.12
N ARG A 212 -11.64 8.60 15.96
CA ARG A 212 -12.45 7.96 14.91
C ARG A 212 -13.34 9.02 14.29
N ASN A 213 -13.53 8.94 12.97
CA ASN A 213 -14.59 9.69 12.31
C ASN A 213 -15.97 9.09 12.70
N ARG A 214 -17.06 9.68 12.19
CA ARG A 214 -18.41 9.26 12.55
C ARG A 214 -18.70 7.82 12.12
N GLU A 215 -18.26 7.45 10.93
CA GLU A 215 -18.47 6.17 10.27
C GLU A 215 -17.73 5.05 11.01
N ASP A 216 -16.44 5.25 11.27
CA ASP A 216 -15.58 4.37 12.08
C ASP A 216 -16.12 4.22 13.50
N GLN A 217 -16.60 5.31 14.09
CA GLN A 217 -17.19 5.27 15.44
C GLN A 217 -18.49 4.47 15.46
N ALA A 218 -19.30 4.54 14.40
CA ALA A 218 -20.51 3.74 14.24
C ALA A 218 -20.18 2.26 14.02
N ALA A 219 -19.23 1.95 13.13
CA ALA A 219 -18.74 0.59 12.90
C ALA A 219 -18.17 -0.02 14.19
N PHE A 220 -17.36 0.73 14.93
CA PHE A 220 -16.82 0.29 16.22
C PHE A 220 -17.92 -0.01 17.25
N ARG A 221 -18.99 0.80 17.30
CA ARG A 221 -20.14 0.53 18.19
C ARG A 221 -20.85 -0.76 17.83
N LYS A 222 -21.03 -1.04 16.53
CA LYS A 222 -21.60 -2.31 16.07
C LYS A 222 -20.74 -3.50 16.52
N SER A 223 -19.43 -3.44 16.30
CA SER A 223 -18.51 -4.48 16.78
C SER A 223 -18.53 -4.64 18.30
N ALA A 224 -18.66 -3.54 19.06
CA ALA A 224 -18.74 -3.57 20.52
C ALA A 224 -20.01 -4.23 21.04
N ILE A 225 -21.15 -4.03 20.36
CA ILE A 225 -22.39 -4.72 20.66
C ILE A 225 -22.23 -6.22 20.43
N VAL A 226 -21.71 -6.62 19.27
CA VAL A 226 -21.48 -8.04 18.94
C VAL A 226 -20.55 -8.70 19.95
N ALA A 227 -19.40 -8.09 20.26
CA ALA A 227 -18.48 -8.64 21.25
C ALA A 227 -19.11 -8.76 22.64
N ASN A 228 -19.98 -7.83 23.03
CA ASN A 228 -20.69 -7.90 24.31
C ASN A 228 -21.70 -9.06 24.32
N THR A 229 -22.45 -9.26 23.23
CA THR A 229 -23.35 -10.41 23.07
C THR A 229 -22.60 -11.73 23.20
N LEU A 230 -21.51 -11.90 22.45
CA LEU A 230 -20.67 -13.11 22.50
C LEU A 230 -20.11 -13.38 23.90
N ASN A 231 -19.69 -12.33 24.62
CA ASN A 231 -19.23 -12.48 26.01
C ASN A 231 -20.35 -12.87 26.98
N LYS A 232 -21.59 -12.41 26.74
CA LYS A 232 -22.74 -12.81 27.56
C LYS A 232 -23.12 -14.27 27.33
N GLU A 233 -23.11 -14.71 26.07
CA GLU A 233 -23.34 -16.10 25.67
C GLU A 233 -22.28 -17.01 26.29
N ALA A 234 -20.99 -16.69 26.11
CA ALA A 234 -19.90 -17.47 26.70
C ALA A 234 -20.02 -17.55 28.24
N LYS A 235 -20.40 -16.46 28.90
CA LYS A 235 -20.64 -16.46 30.35
C LYS A 235 -21.82 -17.33 30.76
N HIS A 236 -22.88 -17.37 29.94
CA HIS A 236 -24.06 -18.20 30.19
C HIS A 236 -23.75 -19.70 30.00
N GLU A 237 -22.96 -20.04 28.99
CA GLU A 237 -22.55 -21.42 28.66
C GLU A 237 -21.43 -21.95 29.57
N GLY A 238 -20.81 -21.08 30.38
CA GLY A 238 -19.65 -21.44 31.20
C GLY A 238 -18.37 -21.59 30.40
N ASP A 239 -18.37 -21.09 29.16
CA ASP A 239 -17.25 -21.13 28.25
C ASP A 239 -16.07 -20.31 28.77
N MET A 240 -14.87 -20.85 28.54
CA MET A 240 -13.61 -20.18 28.85
C MET A 240 -13.20 -19.20 27.74
N CYS A 241 -14.18 -18.60 27.06
CA CYS A 241 -13.99 -17.70 25.92
C CYS A 241 -14.22 -16.24 26.31
N SER A 242 -13.46 -15.32 25.72
CA SER A 242 -13.71 -13.88 25.81
C SER A 242 -13.45 -13.18 24.47
N TYR A 243 -14.26 -12.18 24.18
CA TYR A 243 -14.23 -11.43 22.93
C TYR A 243 -13.89 -9.96 23.19
N SER A 244 -12.91 -9.42 22.46
CA SER A 244 -12.48 -8.03 22.60
C SER A 244 -12.40 -7.32 21.26
N VAL A 245 -12.98 -6.13 21.19
CA VAL A 245 -12.85 -5.25 20.02
C VAL A 245 -11.50 -4.55 20.03
N ARG A 246 -10.84 -4.52 18.88
CA ARG A 246 -9.57 -3.83 18.63
C ARG A 246 -9.80 -2.45 18.06
N ASP A 247 -8.74 -1.64 18.02
CA ASP A 247 -8.87 -0.26 17.59
C ASP A 247 -9.34 -0.11 16.13
N ASN A 248 -8.97 -1.05 15.27
CA ASN A 248 -9.42 -1.17 13.88
C ASN A 248 -10.84 -1.75 13.73
N GLY A 249 -11.57 -1.96 14.83
CA GLY A 249 -12.94 -2.49 14.81
C GLY A 249 -13.05 -4.02 14.70
N SER A 250 -11.94 -4.74 14.52
CA SER A 250 -11.94 -6.21 14.51
C SER A 250 -12.26 -6.77 15.90
N ILE A 251 -12.95 -7.91 15.94
CA ILE A 251 -13.23 -8.65 17.18
C ILE A 251 -12.24 -9.80 17.26
N TRP A 252 -11.56 -9.94 18.39
CA TRP A 252 -10.61 -11.02 18.66
C TRP A 252 -11.18 -11.94 19.73
N LYS A 253 -11.02 -13.26 19.53
CA LYS A 253 -11.36 -14.29 20.52
C LYS A 253 -10.14 -14.64 21.36
N PHE A 254 -10.38 -14.84 22.66
CA PHE A 254 -9.42 -15.31 23.63
C PHE A 254 -9.97 -16.54 24.33
N GLU A 255 -9.12 -17.51 24.58
CA GLU A 255 -9.45 -18.68 25.39
C GLU A 255 -8.58 -18.70 26.63
N LYS A 256 -9.19 -19.08 27.75
CA LYS A 256 -8.49 -19.23 29.02
C LYS A 256 -7.87 -20.61 29.08
N GLN A 257 -6.54 -20.65 29.18
CA GLN A 257 -5.81 -21.90 29.36
C GLN A 257 -5.91 -22.43 30.79
N ALA A 258 -5.47 -23.67 30.99
CA ALA A 258 -5.45 -24.32 32.30
C ALA A 258 -4.58 -23.59 33.34
N ASP A 259 -3.56 -22.85 32.88
CA ASP A 259 -2.73 -21.98 33.73
C ASP A 259 -3.40 -20.65 34.12
N GLY A 260 -4.64 -20.44 33.67
CA GLY A 260 -5.45 -19.26 33.91
C GLY A 260 -5.16 -18.08 32.99
N LYS A 261 -4.19 -18.18 32.06
CA LYS A 261 -3.87 -17.11 31.11
C LYS A 261 -4.81 -17.09 29.92
N TRP A 262 -5.07 -15.89 29.40
CA TRP A 262 -5.85 -15.69 28.18
C TRP A 262 -4.93 -15.69 26.96
N VAL A 263 -5.24 -16.54 25.98
CA VAL A 263 -4.49 -16.65 24.73
C VAL A 263 -5.37 -16.27 23.55
N HIS A 264 -4.83 -15.45 22.67
CA HIS A 264 -5.52 -15.03 21.44
C HIS A 264 -5.62 -16.20 20.46
N ILE A 265 -6.81 -16.45 19.93
CA ILE A 265 -7.05 -17.48 18.92
C ILE A 265 -7.03 -16.84 17.54
N SER A 266 -5.88 -16.91 16.87
CA SER A 266 -5.64 -16.24 15.58
C SER A 266 -6.50 -16.76 14.43
N ASP A 267 -6.88 -18.03 14.47
CA ASP A 267 -7.65 -18.68 13.39
C ASP A 267 -9.16 -18.43 13.52
N TRP A 268 -9.61 -17.86 14.64
CA TRP A 268 -11.00 -17.55 14.84
C TRP A 268 -11.41 -16.34 13.99
N LYS A 269 -12.53 -16.50 13.28
CA LYS A 269 -13.17 -15.42 12.53
C LYS A 269 -14.62 -15.32 12.99
N LEU A 270 -15.07 -14.09 13.19
CA LEU A 270 -16.49 -13.83 13.39
C LEU A 270 -17.23 -14.29 12.14
N GLU A 271 -18.12 -15.28 12.30
CA GLU A 271 -19.02 -15.66 11.22
C GLU A 271 -19.85 -14.43 10.85
N LYS A 272 -19.73 -14.00 9.59
CA LYS A 272 -20.62 -12.97 9.06
C LYS A 272 -21.99 -13.62 8.98
N SER A 273 -22.88 -13.31 9.93
CA SER A 273 -24.28 -13.65 9.80
C SER A 273 -24.75 -13.10 8.45
N GLY A 274 -25.08 -14.00 7.52
CA GLY A 274 -25.55 -13.69 6.17
C GLY A 274 -26.95 -13.09 6.19
N ASN A 275 -27.08 -11.92 6.83
CA ASN A 275 -28.31 -11.16 6.89
C ASN A 275 -28.11 -9.77 6.30
N ASP A 276 -27.41 -9.72 5.16
CA ASP A 276 -27.69 -8.73 4.12
C ASP A 276 -28.76 -9.37 3.22
N GLY A 277 -30.03 -9.23 3.60
CA GLY A 277 -31.11 -9.95 2.95
C GLY A 277 -32.51 -9.50 3.34
N ARG A 278 -32.88 -8.27 2.93
CA ARG A 278 -34.15 -7.87 2.27
C ARG A 278 -34.43 -6.39 2.47
#